data_AF-S9PHV8-F1
#
_entry.id   AF-S9PHV8-F1
#
_cell.length_a   1.000
_cell.length_b   1.000
_cell.length_c   1.000
_cell.angle_alpha   90.00
_cell.angle_beta   90.00
_cell.angle_gamma   90.00
#
_symmetry.space_group_name_H-M   'P 1'
#
loop_
_entity.id
_entity.type
_entity.pdbx_description
1 polymer ?
#
loop_
_entity_poly.entity_id
_entity_poly.type
_entity_poly.pdbx_seq_one_letter_code
_entity_poly.pdbx_strand_id
1 'polypeptide(L)'
;MSDTTPREGSRLGPYLLGRRHPDSDPALGHIYEAHHLETGAPALVLVPDPATPWAPRASWSVRALSEVSPPFLAVEVERMPGATTQALHELTLLHMRLSGALACVEDREDTATFLSRAPHSARALPRRRALSMGLAVLGGMAFGMGLLLLWLQSHSPTVAALDSRAVQTVAGEPVNWVDVAADTQPGIGYPLPSTPIKGQQKPPCLEGTAVEINGGCWVQLKQDAPCPRSTAEYQGKCYMPVRNPPPEPRSLQP
;
A
#
# COMPACT_ATOMS: atom_id res chain seq x y z
N MET A 1 8.13 -4.92 -36.30
CA MET A 1 8.67 -4.03 -35.24
C MET A 1 10.09 -4.50 -35.02
N SER A 2 11.07 -3.61 -35.11
CA SER A 2 12.49 -4.00 -35.19
C SER A 2 12.95 -4.74 -33.94
N ASP A 3 13.42 -5.97 -34.13
CA ASP A 3 13.98 -6.92 -33.12
C ASP A 3 15.32 -6.46 -32.52
N THR A 4 15.49 -5.15 -32.34
CA THR A 4 16.75 -4.60 -31.83
C THR A 4 16.58 -4.29 -30.36
N THR A 5 17.40 -4.92 -29.53
CA THR A 5 17.51 -4.57 -28.11
C THR A 5 17.77 -3.05 -27.97
N PRO A 6 17.02 -2.36 -27.10
CA PRO A 6 17.20 -0.94 -26.86
C PRO A 6 18.65 -0.62 -26.50
N ARG A 7 19.18 0.49 -27.01
CA ARG A 7 20.56 0.94 -26.73
C ARG A 7 20.54 2.07 -25.70
N GLU A 8 21.69 2.34 -25.10
CA GLU A 8 21.91 3.57 -24.34
C GLU A 8 21.47 4.81 -25.16
N GLY A 9 20.78 5.74 -24.51
CA GLY A 9 20.14 6.90 -25.15
C GLY A 9 18.77 6.61 -25.78
N SER A 10 18.31 5.35 -25.83
CA SER A 10 16.97 5.03 -26.33
C SER A 10 15.89 5.43 -25.33
N ARG A 11 14.72 5.82 -25.84
CA ARG A 11 13.53 6.09 -25.02
C ARG A 11 12.65 4.83 -24.92
N LEU A 12 12.30 4.43 -23.71
CA LEU A 12 11.29 3.41 -23.42
C LEU A 12 10.21 3.98 -22.53
N GLY A 13 9.04 4.26 -23.11
CA GLY A 13 7.93 4.89 -22.38
C GLY A 13 8.36 6.24 -21.77
N PRO A 14 8.23 6.42 -20.45
CA PRO A 14 8.66 7.64 -19.77
C PRO A 14 10.15 7.65 -19.40
N TYR A 15 10.93 6.62 -19.76
CA TYR A 15 12.33 6.48 -19.35
C TYR A 15 13.29 6.73 -20.51
N LEU A 16 14.38 7.44 -20.22
CA LEU A 16 15.57 7.52 -21.07
C LEU A 16 16.61 6.53 -20.55
N LEU A 17 17.01 5.58 -21.39
CA LEU A 17 17.99 4.57 -21.01
C LEU A 17 19.41 5.15 -20.99
N GLY A 18 20.15 4.81 -19.96
CA GLY A 18 21.58 5.08 -19.80
C GLY A 18 22.39 3.80 -19.93
N ARG A 19 23.32 3.61 -19.00
CA ARG A 19 24.23 2.47 -18.94
C ARG A 19 23.48 1.15 -18.81
N ARG A 20 23.89 0.15 -19.58
CA ARG A 20 23.47 -1.25 -19.42
C ARG A 20 24.38 -1.98 -18.42
N HIS A 21 23.82 -2.75 -17.51
CA HIS A 21 24.61 -3.65 -16.68
C HIS A 21 25.02 -4.91 -17.48
N PRO A 22 26.31 -5.29 -17.48
CA PRO A 22 26.81 -6.39 -18.32
C PRO A 22 26.43 -7.78 -17.78
N ASP A 23 26.25 -7.93 -16.47
CA ASP A 23 26.14 -9.23 -15.77
C ASP A 23 24.70 -9.58 -15.37
N SER A 24 23.70 -9.06 -16.09
CA SER A 24 22.30 -9.39 -15.81
C SER A 24 22.01 -10.87 -16.15
N ASP A 25 21.28 -11.57 -15.26
CA ASP A 25 20.82 -12.94 -15.51
C ASP A 25 20.10 -13.00 -16.87
N PRO A 26 20.59 -13.83 -17.83
CA PRO A 26 19.95 -13.97 -19.13
C PRO A 26 18.48 -14.34 -19.05
N ALA A 27 18.04 -15.05 -18.00
CA ALA A 27 16.64 -15.40 -17.78
C ALA A 27 15.76 -14.19 -17.41
N LEU A 28 16.35 -13.15 -16.83
CA LEU A 28 15.68 -11.87 -16.53
C LEU A 28 15.80 -10.88 -17.69
N GLY A 29 16.78 -11.01 -18.56
CA GLY A 29 16.99 -10.11 -19.70
C GLY A 29 18.06 -9.06 -19.41
N HIS A 30 17.81 -7.81 -19.78
CA HIS A 30 18.80 -6.73 -19.72
C HIS A 30 18.36 -5.62 -18.76
N ILE A 31 19.25 -5.25 -17.85
CA ILE A 31 19.00 -4.19 -16.86
C ILE A 31 19.74 -2.92 -17.29
N TYR A 32 19.02 -1.81 -17.33
CA TYR A 32 19.55 -0.49 -17.64
C TYR A 32 19.36 0.46 -16.45
N GLU A 33 20.37 1.26 -16.17
CA GLU A 33 20.18 2.55 -15.51
C GLU A 33 19.35 3.45 -16.43
N ALA A 34 18.42 4.21 -15.87
CA ALA A 34 17.57 5.10 -16.63
C ALA A 34 17.10 6.30 -15.80
N HIS A 35 16.64 7.35 -16.47
CA HIS A 35 15.98 8.47 -15.81
C HIS A 35 14.55 8.63 -16.32
N HIS A 36 13.63 8.92 -15.40
CA HIS A 36 12.28 9.32 -15.79
C HIS A 36 12.34 10.73 -16.42
N LEU A 37 11.83 10.88 -17.64
CA LEU A 37 11.98 12.09 -18.45
C LEU A 37 11.36 13.34 -17.80
N GLU A 38 10.24 13.19 -17.10
CA GLU A 38 9.54 14.32 -16.47
C GLU A 38 10.10 14.69 -15.10
N THR A 39 10.34 13.70 -14.23
CA THR A 39 10.75 13.94 -12.83
C THR A 39 12.27 13.97 -12.65
N GLY A 40 13.03 13.46 -13.62
CA GLY A 40 14.48 13.27 -13.51
C GLY A 40 14.89 12.17 -12.51
N ALA A 41 13.93 11.43 -11.95
CA ALA A 41 14.19 10.40 -10.96
C ALA A 41 15.03 9.26 -11.56
N PRO A 42 16.06 8.77 -10.85
CA PRO A 42 16.78 7.57 -11.26
C PRO A 42 15.87 6.35 -11.21
N ALA A 43 16.04 5.42 -12.14
CA ALA A 43 15.27 4.20 -12.25
C ALA A 43 16.14 3.07 -12.82
N LEU A 44 15.79 1.82 -12.47
CA LEU A 44 16.26 0.64 -13.20
C LEU A 44 15.16 0.20 -14.16
N VAL A 45 15.52 -0.05 -15.42
CA VAL A 45 14.60 -0.55 -16.44
C VAL A 45 15.04 -1.95 -16.86
N LEU A 46 14.16 -2.92 -16.60
CA LEU A 46 14.32 -4.29 -17.06
C LEU A 46 13.70 -4.44 -18.45
N VAL A 47 14.51 -4.84 -19.42
CA VAL A 47 14.07 -5.14 -20.79
C VAL A 47 14.20 -6.65 -21.01
N PRO A 48 13.09 -7.37 -21.30
CA PRO A 48 13.16 -8.80 -21.59
C PRO A 48 14.07 -9.08 -22.79
N ASP A 49 14.83 -10.16 -22.72
CA ASP A 49 15.58 -10.65 -23.88
C ASP A 49 14.60 -11.31 -24.86
N PRO A 50 14.64 -11.02 -26.17
CA PRO A 50 13.80 -11.69 -27.17
C PRO A 50 13.87 -13.22 -27.13
N ALA A 51 14.99 -13.79 -26.68
CA ALA A 51 15.18 -15.24 -26.54
C ALA A 51 14.54 -15.79 -25.26
N THR A 52 14.14 -14.95 -24.30
CA THR A 52 13.49 -15.41 -23.06
C THR A 52 12.00 -15.67 -23.25
N PRO A 53 11.44 -16.69 -22.58
CA PRO A 53 10.04 -17.10 -22.77
C PRO A 53 9.03 -16.17 -22.08
N TRP A 54 9.45 -15.02 -21.56
CA TRP A 54 8.59 -14.13 -20.80
C TRP A 54 8.60 -12.69 -21.33
N ALA A 55 7.43 -12.06 -21.25
CA ALA A 55 7.25 -10.63 -21.49
C ALA A 55 6.12 -10.10 -20.58
N PRO A 56 6.10 -8.80 -20.26
CA PRO A 56 4.96 -8.19 -19.58
C PRO A 56 3.69 -8.39 -20.41
N ARG A 57 2.64 -8.97 -19.80
CA ARG A 57 1.37 -9.27 -20.48
C ARG A 57 0.32 -8.18 -20.34
N ALA A 58 0.56 -7.22 -19.44
CA ALA A 58 -0.33 -6.11 -19.19
C ALA A 58 0.43 -4.88 -18.68
N SER A 59 -0.11 -3.70 -18.94
CA SER A 59 0.46 -2.43 -18.51
C SER A 59 0.04 -2.11 -17.08
N TRP A 60 1.00 -2.13 -16.15
CA TRP A 60 0.82 -1.75 -14.75
C TRP A 60 1.53 -0.43 -14.44
N SER A 61 0.95 0.36 -13.53
CA SER A 61 1.67 1.39 -12.79
C SER A 61 1.42 1.15 -11.31
N VAL A 62 2.48 0.87 -10.57
CA VAL A 62 2.43 0.62 -9.13
C VAL A 62 3.54 1.37 -8.43
N ARG A 63 3.28 1.79 -7.20
CA ARG A 63 4.25 2.43 -6.32
C ARG A 63 4.44 1.57 -5.09
N ALA A 64 5.68 1.19 -4.82
CA ALA A 64 6.05 0.53 -3.57
C ALA A 64 6.60 1.56 -2.59
N LEU A 65 6.16 1.50 -1.33
CA LEU A 65 6.61 2.38 -0.26
C LEU A 65 7.02 1.54 0.94
N SER A 66 8.04 2.03 1.64
CA SER A 66 8.52 1.48 2.90
C SER A 66 8.67 2.61 3.89
N GLU A 67 7.93 2.54 4.98
CA GLU A 67 8.01 3.49 6.09
C GLU A 67 8.51 2.77 7.34
N VAL A 68 9.30 3.48 8.14
CA VAL A 68 9.90 2.93 9.36
C VAL A 68 9.18 3.37 10.64
N SER A 69 8.30 4.39 10.56
CA SER A 69 7.58 4.92 11.73
C SER A 69 6.27 5.64 11.35
N PRO A 70 5.09 5.03 11.60
CA PRO A 70 4.92 3.63 12.00
C PRO A 70 5.42 2.69 10.89
N PRO A 71 5.91 1.49 11.22
CA PRO A 71 6.49 0.60 10.21
C PRO A 71 5.41 -0.01 9.32
N PHE A 72 5.51 0.17 8.00
CA PHE A 72 4.67 -0.53 7.02
C PHE A 72 5.31 -0.61 5.64
N LEU A 73 4.85 -1.60 4.86
CA LEU A 73 5.10 -1.71 3.43
C LEU A 73 3.77 -1.55 2.71
N ALA A 74 3.75 -0.73 1.65
CA ALA A 74 2.56 -0.50 0.85
C ALA A 74 2.86 -0.70 -0.64
N VAL A 75 1.87 -1.23 -1.36
CA VAL A 75 1.85 -1.22 -2.83
C VAL A 75 0.58 -0.48 -3.25
N GLU A 76 0.76 0.71 -3.81
CA GLU A 76 -0.32 1.51 -4.37
C GLU A 76 -0.46 1.20 -5.87
N VAL A 77 -1.68 0.92 -6.32
CA VAL A 77 -1.97 0.64 -7.74
C VAL A 77 -2.49 1.91 -8.40
N GLU A 78 -1.64 2.59 -9.17
CA GLU A 78 -2.00 3.81 -9.90
C GLU A 78 -2.72 3.49 -11.22
N ARG A 79 -2.34 2.39 -11.87
CA ARG A 79 -2.98 1.92 -13.12
C ARG A 79 -3.04 0.40 -13.16
N MET A 80 -4.24 -0.12 -13.40
CA MET A 80 -4.51 -1.55 -13.54
C MET A 80 -5.15 -1.87 -14.91
N PRO A 81 -4.85 -3.03 -15.50
CA PRO A 81 -5.40 -3.47 -16.78
C PRO A 81 -6.81 -4.10 -16.68
N GLY A 82 -7.40 -4.17 -15.47
CA GLY A 82 -8.72 -4.75 -15.20
C GLY A 82 -8.74 -5.54 -13.89
N ALA A 83 -9.92 -5.65 -13.25
CA ALA A 83 -10.07 -6.30 -11.93
C ALA A 83 -10.29 -7.81 -12.07
N THR A 84 -9.20 -8.58 -12.13
CA THR A 84 -9.24 -10.05 -12.20
C THR A 84 -8.18 -10.69 -11.30
N THR A 85 -8.38 -11.95 -10.90
CA THR A 85 -7.36 -12.73 -10.19
C THR A 85 -6.10 -12.96 -11.03
N GLN A 86 -6.25 -13.04 -12.35
CA GLN A 86 -5.14 -13.08 -13.30
C GLN A 86 -4.31 -11.79 -13.25
N ALA A 87 -4.94 -10.62 -13.10
CA ALA A 87 -4.25 -9.35 -12.96
C ALA A 87 -3.35 -9.36 -11.70
N LEU A 88 -3.84 -9.86 -10.58
CA LEU A 88 -3.03 -10.00 -9.36
C LEU A 88 -1.84 -10.95 -9.56
N HIS A 89 -2.03 -12.07 -10.26
CA HIS A 89 -0.93 -12.98 -10.59
C HIS A 89 0.16 -12.30 -11.42
N GLU A 90 -0.22 -11.53 -12.45
CA GLU A 90 0.74 -10.75 -13.26
C GLU A 90 1.48 -9.70 -12.43
N LEU A 91 0.80 -9.06 -11.47
CA LEU A 91 1.44 -8.10 -10.57
C LEU A 91 2.48 -8.76 -9.65
N THR A 92 2.19 -9.97 -9.16
CA THR A 92 3.16 -10.78 -8.39
C THR A 92 4.36 -11.14 -9.25
N LEU A 93 4.15 -11.59 -10.48
CA LEU A 93 5.24 -11.90 -11.42
C LEU A 93 6.09 -10.67 -11.73
N LEU A 94 5.48 -9.49 -11.85
CA LEU A 94 6.20 -8.22 -12.03
C LEU A 94 7.13 -7.95 -10.84
N HIS A 95 6.66 -8.07 -9.60
CA HIS A 95 7.48 -7.85 -8.42
C HIS A 95 8.62 -8.86 -8.30
N MET A 96 8.36 -10.15 -8.59
CA MET A 96 9.42 -11.17 -8.57
C MET A 96 10.54 -10.86 -9.57
N ARG A 97 10.19 -10.39 -10.77
CA ARG A 97 11.20 -10.03 -11.80
C ARG A 97 11.98 -8.77 -11.42
N LEU A 98 11.31 -7.75 -10.88
CA LEU A 98 11.99 -6.54 -10.40
C LEU A 98 12.90 -6.84 -9.20
N SER A 99 12.46 -7.71 -8.29
CA SER A 99 13.29 -8.19 -7.17
C SER A 99 14.53 -8.93 -7.67
N GLY A 100 14.37 -9.88 -8.60
CA GLY A 100 15.49 -10.58 -9.22
C GLY A 100 16.46 -9.63 -9.93
N ALA A 101 15.94 -8.63 -10.65
CA ALA A 101 16.77 -7.64 -11.31
C ALA A 101 17.54 -6.76 -10.31
N LEU A 102 16.91 -6.38 -9.20
CA LEU A 102 17.56 -5.62 -8.13
C LEU A 102 18.67 -6.45 -7.47
N ALA A 103 18.42 -7.74 -7.20
CA ALA A 103 19.41 -8.66 -6.65
C ALA A 103 20.65 -8.80 -7.55
N CYS A 104 20.48 -8.80 -8.88
CA CYS A 104 21.62 -8.83 -9.81
C CYS A 104 22.57 -7.62 -9.70
N VAL A 105 22.12 -6.52 -9.09
CA VAL A 105 22.90 -5.27 -9.00
C VAL A 105 23.09 -4.80 -7.55
N GLU A 106 22.67 -5.58 -6.55
CA GLU A 106 22.64 -5.15 -5.14
C GLU A 106 24.04 -4.92 -4.54
N ASP A 107 25.02 -5.73 -4.95
CA ASP A 107 26.41 -5.63 -4.49
C ASP A 107 27.22 -4.55 -5.23
N ARG A 108 26.60 -3.79 -6.14
CA ARG A 108 27.28 -2.81 -7.00
C ARG A 108 27.17 -1.39 -6.43
N GLU A 109 28.29 -0.88 -5.93
CA GLU A 109 28.38 0.47 -5.34
C GLU A 109 28.06 1.58 -6.36
N ASP A 110 28.40 1.39 -7.64
CA ASP A 110 28.08 2.36 -8.70
C ASP A 110 26.56 2.46 -8.94
N THR A 111 25.85 1.33 -8.93
CA THR A 111 24.38 1.30 -9.02
C THR A 111 23.72 1.95 -7.80
N ALA A 112 24.20 1.64 -6.59
CA ALA A 112 23.69 2.26 -5.37
C ALA A 112 23.86 3.78 -5.40
N THR A 113 25.05 4.24 -5.82
CA THR A 113 25.38 5.67 -5.99
C THR A 113 24.51 6.32 -7.07
N PHE A 114 24.13 5.59 -8.12
CA PHE A 114 23.22 6.08 -9.16
C PHE A 114 21.79 6.28 -8.61
N LEU A 115 21.25 5.28 -7.91
CA LEU A 115 19.89 5.30 -7.37
C LEU A 115 19.70 6.30 -6.22
N SER A 116 20.76 6.58 -5.47
CA SER A 116 20.73 7.58 -4.40
C SER A 116 20.76 9.03 -4.91
N ARG A 117 20.93 9.26 -6.23
CA ARG A 117 20.95 10.62 -6.77
C ARG A 117 19.57 11.25 -6.64
N ALA A 118 19.56 12.46 -6.09
CA ALA A 118 18.35 13.26 -6.10
C ALA A 118 17.84 13.41 -7.55
N PRO A 119 16.52 13.31 -7.78
CA PRO A 119 15.95 13.64 -9.07
C PRO A 119 16.46 15.00 -9.48
N HIS A 120 16.98 15.14 -10.69
CA HIS A 120 17.29 16.45 -11.23
C HIS A 120 15.95 17.15 -11.37
N SER A 121 15.58 18.00 -10.42
CA SER A 121 14.44 18.87 -10.57
C SER A 121 14.65 19.60 -11.89
N ALA A 122 13.86 19.27 -12.91
CA ALA A 122 13.80 20.06 -14.13
C ALA A 122 13.60 21.48 -13.64
N ARG A 123 14.64 22.32 -13.80
CA ARG A 123 14.79 23.62 -13.15
C ARG A 123 13.41 24.24 -13.03
N ALA A 124 12.90 24.36 -11.79
CA ALA A 124 11.76 25.21 -11.56
C ALA A 124 12.21 26.57 -12.09
N LEU A 125 11.72 26.94 -13.28
CA LEU A 125 12.02 28.22 -13.88
C LEU A 125 11.75 29.23 -12.77
N PRO A 126 12.69 30.13 -12.42
CA PRO A 126 12.46 31.04 -11.32
C PRO A 126 11.18 31.78 -11.66
N ARG A 127 10.11 31.47 -10.91
CA ARG A 127 8.81 32.10 -11.05
C ARG A 127 9.11 33.54 -10.74
N ARG A 128 9.31 34.37 -11.78
CA ARG A 128 9.61 35.79 -11.64
C ARG A 128 8.51 36.30 -10.73
N ARG A 129 8.87 36.59 -9.47
CA ARG A 129 8.05 37.39 -8.58
C ARG A 129 7.96 38.74 -9.28
N ALA A 130 6.96 38.89 -10.13
CA ALA A 130 6.47 40.19 -10.53
C ALA A 130 5.91 40.81 -9.25
N LEU A 131 6.80 41.41 -8.47
CA LEU A 131 6.46 42.42 -7.50
C LEU A 131 5.88 43.58 -8.31
N SER A 132 4.56 43.56 -8.51
CA SER A 132 3.83 44.76 -8.89
C SER A 132 3.81 45.66 -7.66
N MET A 133 4.86 46.47 -7.55
CA MET A 133 4.85 47.71 -6.81
C MET A 133 3.75 48.58 -7.41
N GLY A 134 2.68 48.85 -6.65
CA GLY A 134 1.59 49.70 -7.12
C GLY A 134 0.41 49.77 -6.15
N LEU A 135 0.35 50.91 -5.44
CA LEU A 135 -0.78 51.49 -4.70
C LEU A 135 -0.81 51.29 -3.18
N ALA A 136 0.05 52.07 -2.52
CA ALA A 136 -0.39 52.84 -1.37
C ALA A 136 -1.56 53.76 -1.81
N VAL A 137 -2.78 53.46 -1.37
CA VAL A 137 -3.87 54.36 -0.95
C VAL A 137 -5.04 53.43 -0.67
N LEU A 138 -5.29 53.14 0.61
CA LEU A 138 -6.61 52.89 1.24
C LEU A 138 -6.41 52.56 2.74
N GLY A 139 -5.51 53.30 3.41
CA GLY A 139 -5.32 53.26 4.87
C GLY A 139 -6.39 54.04 5.65
N GLY A 140 -7.62 54.09 5.16
CA GLY A 140 -8.70 54.91 5.71
C GLY A 140 -9.98 54.15 6.12
N MET A 141 -10.04 52.82 5.92
CA MET A 141 -11.29 52.05 6.12
C MET A 141 -11.24 51.05 7.28
N ALA A 142 -10.11 50.92 7.97
CA ALA A 142 -9.95 49.95 9.07
C ALA A 142 -10.29 50.51 10.48
N PHE A 143 -10.37 51.84 10.66
CA PHE A 143 -10.70 52.44 11.96
C PHE A 143 -12.22 52.54 12.23
N GLY A 144 -13.05 52.58 11.19
CA GLY A 144 -14.51 52.66 11.33
C GLY A 144 -15.20 51.35 11.70
N MET A 145 -14.63 50.20 11.28
CA MET A 145 -15.21 48.88 11.55
C MET A 145 -14.89 48.37 12.97
N GLY A 146 -13.72 48.74 13.51
CA GLY A 146 -13.30 48.35 14.86
C GLY A 146 -14.15 48.96 15.97
N LEU A 147 -14.62 50.20 15.78
CA LEU A 147 -15.50 50.90 16.74
C LEU A 147 -16.94 50.35 16.77
N LEU A 148 -17.42 49.77 15.65
CA LEU A 148 -18.75 49.18 15.56
C LEU A 148 -18.82 47.79 16.21
N LEU A 149 -17.75 47.00 16.15
CA LEU A 149 -17.69 45.67 16.78
C LEU A 149 -17.56 45.76 18.31
N LEU A 150 -16.85 46.77 18.81
CA LEU A 150 -16.75 47.05 20.26
C LEU A 150 -18.08 47.49 20.89
N TRP A 151 -19.01 48.05 20.10
CA TRP A 151 -20.34 48.46 20.56
C TRP A 151 -21.38 47.33 20.56
N LEU A 152 -21.20 46.27 19.77
CA LEU A 152 -22.09 45.09 19.81
C LEU A 152 -21.71 44.10 20.92
N GLN A 153 -20.46 44.10 21.39
CA GLN A 153 -20.00 43.20 22.45
C GLN A 153 -20.33 43.68 23.87
N SER A 154 -20.79 44.92 24.05
CA SER A 154 -21.14 45.49 25.35
C SER A 154 -22.56 45.15 25.85
N HIS A 155 -23.32 44.29 25.17
CA HIS A 155 -24.70 43.93 25.54
C HIS A 155 -24.96 42.42 25.64
N SER A 156 -24.20 41.71 26.47
CA SER A 156 -24.65 40.41 26.98
C SER A 156 -24.38 40.30 28.49
N PRO A 157 -25.40 39.98 29.31
CA PRO A 157 -25.34 40.09 30.75
C PRO A 157 -24.65 38.90 31.41
N THR A 158 -23.95 39.20 32.49
CA THR A 158 -23.33 38.29 33.46
C THR A 158 -24.34 37.38 34.15
N VAL A 159 -24.04 36.07 34.23
CA VAL A 159 -24.59 35.15 35.23
C VAL A 159 -23.43 34.46 35.96
N ALA A 160 -23.63 34.34 37.27
CA ALA A 160 -22.66 34.16 38.33
C ALA A 160 -21.87 32.84 38.35
N ALA A 161 -20.75 32.92 39.04
CA ALA A 161 -19.84 31.85 39.42
C ALA A 161 -20.49 30.76 40.29
N LEU A 162 -19.97 29.54 40.18
CA LEU A 162 -19.87 28.61 41.30
C LEU A 162 -18.54 27.85 41.25
N ASP A 163 -17.89 27.93 42.39
CA ASP A 163 -16.62 27.35 42.82
C ASP A 163 -16.65 25.82 42.76
N SER A 164 -15.56 25.19 42.32
CA SER A 164 -15.30 23.76 42.49
C SER A 164 -13.80 23.48 42.48
N ARG A 165 -13.22 23.69 43.66
CA ARG A 165 -12.20 22.88 44.33
C ARG A 165 -11.60 21.72 43.52
N ALA A 166 -10.28 21.76 43.42
CA ALA A 166 -9.40 20.80 42.77
C ALA A 166 -9.63 19.33 43.16
N VAL A 167 -9.67 18.47 42.14
CA VAL A 167 -9.22 17.08 42.19
C VAL A 167 -8.11 16.94 41.17
N GLN A 168 -6.89 16.67 41.64
CA GLN A 168 -5.80 16.25 40.78
C GLN A 168 -6.04 14.79 40.38
N THR A 169 -6.50 14.55 39.16
CA THR A 169 -6.43 13.23 38.52
C THR A 169 -5.17 13.16 37.67
N VAL A 170 -4.31 12.22 38.05
CA VAL A 170 -3.07 11.84 37.38
C VAL A 170 -3.37 11.20 36.02
N ALA A 171 -2.51 11.54 35.05
CA ALA A 171 -2.24 10.84 33.80
C ALA A 171 -3.36 10.81 32.75
N GLY A 172 -3.20 11.69 31.75
CA GLY A 172 -3.67 11.44 30.41
C GLY A 172 -2.80 10.36 29.76
N GLU A 173 -3.32 9.14 29.70
CA GLU A 173 -3.07 8.25 28.56
C GLU A 173 -4.22 8.44 27.57
N PRO A 174 -3.96 8.56 26.25
CA PRO A 174 -5.04 8.55 25.28
C PRO A 174 -5.73 7.18 25.34
N VAL A 175 -6.95 7.15 25.87
CA VAL A 175 -7.84 6.00 25.68
C VAL A 175 -8.09 5.91 24.17
N ASN A 176 -7.61 4.84 23.55
CA ASN A 176 -7.98 4.51 22.17
C ASN A 176 -9.46 4.14 22.18
N TRP A 177 -10.29 5.09 21.74
CA TRP A 177 -11.69 4.85 21.46
C TRP A 177 -11.79 4.09 20.15
N VAL A 178 -12.45 2.94 20.18
CA VAL A 178 -12.84 2.26 18.94
C VAL A 178 -14.05 3.01 18.40
N ASP A 179 -13.87 3.71 17.28
CA ASP A 179 -14.98 4.27 16.52
C ASP A 179 -15.77 3.11 15.87
N VAL A 180 -16.84 2.68 16.53
CA VAL A 180 -17.72 1.58 16.08
C VAL A 180 -18.38 1.88 14.72
N ALA A 181 -18.36 3.15 14.28
CA ALA A 181 -18.92 3.61 13.02
C ALA A 181 -18.10 3.24 11.76
N ALA A 182 -16.82 2.87 11.89
CA ALA A 182 -15.97 2.55 10.73
C ALA A 182 -16.05 1.06 10.30
N ASP A 183 -16.64 0.18 11.13
CA ASP A 183 -16.77 -1.25 10.84
C ASP A 183 -18.22 -1.76 10.96
N THR A 184 -19.20 -0.87 10.76
CA THR A 184 -20.63 -1.25 10.75
C THR A 184 -21.09 -1.72 9.38
N GLN A 185 -20.33 -2.61 8.74
CA GLN A 185 -21.00 -3.63 7.95
C GLN A 185 -20.96 -4.88 8.80
N PRO A 186 -22.06 -5.24 9.52
CA PRO A 186 -22.17 -6.54 10.16
C PRO A 186 -21.92 -7.56 9.05
N GLY A 187 -20.71 -8.08 9.05
CA GLY A 187 -20.23 -8.93 8.00
C GLY A 187 -20.82 -10.30 8.24
N ILE A 188 -22.11 -10.47 7.98
CA ILE A 188 -22.88 -11.67 8.30
C ILE A 188 -22.05 -12.90 7.88
N GLY A 189 -21.59 -13.65 8.89
CA GLY A 189 -20.91 -14.92 8.69
C GLY A 189 -21.78 -15.81 7.80
N TYR A 190 -21.13 -16.62 6.96
CA TYR A 190 -21.88 -17.51 6.09
C TYR A 190 -22.44 -18.68 6.91
N PRO A 191 -23.63 -19.21 6.59
CA PRO A 191 -24.13 -20.41 7.26
C PRO A 191 -23.16 -21.56 7.03
N LEU A 192 -22.90 -22.35 8.08
CA LEU A 192 -21.97 -23.47 7.98
C LEU A 192 -22.43 -24.47 6.90
N PRO A 193 -21.60 -24.75 5.88
CA PRO A 193 -22.00 -25.52 4.71
C PRO A 193 -22.28 -26.99 5.07
N SER A 194 -23.22 -27.62 4.36
CA SER A 194 -23.59 -29.03 4.54
C SER A 194 -22.52 -30.03 4.10
N THR A 195 -21.48 -29.56 3.40
CA THR A 195 -20.35 -30.38 2.94
C THR A 195 -19.03 -29.65 3.19
N PRO A 196 -17.90 -30.37 3.34
CA PRO A 196 -16.60 -29.73 3.59
C PRO A 196 -16.16 -28.83 2.45
N ILE A 197 -15.55 -27.70 2.81
CA ILE A 197 -15.00 -26.76 1.84
C ILE A 197 -13.82 -27.42 1.12
N LYS A 198 -13.63 -27.11 -0.17
CA LYS A 198 -12.50 -27.63 -0.95
C LYS A 198 -11.17 -27.28 -0.26
N GLY A 199 -10.38 -28.30 0.06
CA GLY A 199 -9.10 -28.15 0.77
C GLY A 199 -9.21 -28.07 2.29
N GLN A 200 -10.42 -28.18 2.85
CA GLN A 200 -10.64 -28.34 4.29
C GLN A 200 -10.14 -29.73 4.74
N GLN A 201 -9.55 -29.76 5.92
CA GLN A 201 -9.22 -30.99 6.61
C GLN A 201 -10.49 -31.76 6.91
N LYS A 202 -10.50 -33.02 6.48
CA LYS A 202 -11.51 -34.01 6.84
C LYS A 202 -11.03 -34.76 8.09
N PRO A 203 -11.93 -35.42 8.83
CA PRO A 203 -11.56 -36.29 9.94
C PRO A 203 -10.43 -37.26 9.57
N PRO A 204 -9.49 -37.55 10.49
CA PRO A 204 -9.49 -37.14 11.92
C PRO A 204 -9.11 -35.67 12.16
N CYS A 205 -9.85 -35.01 13.05
CA CYS A 205 -9.59 -33.64 13.47
C CYS A 205 -8.58 -33.58 14.63
N LEU A 206 -7.90 -32.44 14.76
CA LEU A 206 -6.92 -32.23 15.84
C LEU A 206 -7.64 -32.16 17.19
N GLU A 207 -7.40 -33.14 18.06
CA GLU A 207 -8.01 -33.22 19.38
C GLU A 207 -7.77 -31.93 20.21
N GLY A 208 -8.81 -31.49 20.92
CA GLY A 208 -8.78 -30.29 21.76
C GLY A 208 -8.74 -28.95 21.00
N THR A 209 -8.52 -28.95 19.69
CA THR A 209 -8.41 -27.72 18.88
C THR A 209 -9.52 -27.60 17.84
N ALA A 210 -9.90 -28.71 17.20
CA ALA A 210 -10.90 -28.73 16.15
C ALA A 210 -12.00 -29.77 16.43
N VAL A 211 -13.23 -29.43 16.04
CA VAL A 211 -14.40 -30.29 16.11
C VAL A 211 -14.85 -30.69 14.72
N GLU A 212 -15.40 -31.89 14.59
CA GLU A 212 -16.00 -32.35 13.35
C GLU A 212 -17.43 -31.79 13.22
N ILE A 213 -17.69 -31.07 12.13
CA ILE A 213 -19.03 -30.61 11.76
C ILE A 213 -19.19 -30.79 10.25
N ASN A 214 -20.27 -31.47 9.82
CA ASN A 214 -20.56 -31.77 8.42
C ASN A 214 -19.39 -32.42 7.65
N GLY A 215 -18.64 -33.31 8.31
CA GLY A 215 -17.50 -34.05 7.73
C GLY A 215 -16.23 -33.23 7.50
N GLY A 216 -16.17 -32.00 8.04
CA GLY A 216 -14.99 -31.14 8.02
C GLY A 216 -14.54 -30.76 9.42
N CYS A 217 -13.26 -30.42 9.57
CA CYS A 217 -12.70 -29.96 10.83
C CYS A 217 -12.83 -28.44 10.97
N TRP A 218 -13.30 -27.99 12.13
CA TRP A 218 -13.60 -26.60 12.44
C TRP A 218 -13.01 -26.18 13.79
N VAL A 219 -12.42 -25.00 13.87
CA VAL A 219 -12.01 -24.38 15.13
C VAL A 219 -13.13 -23.46 15.61
N GLN A 220 -13.63 -23.67 16.82
CA GLN A 220 -14.60 -22.76 17.44
C GLN A 220 -13.87 -21.50 17.92
N LEU A 221 -14.33 -20.33 17.51
CA LEU A 221 -13.85 -19.05 18.00
C LEU A 221 -14.53 -18.72 19.34
N LYS A 222 -13.84 -17.98 20.21
CA LYS A 222 -14.43 -17.38 21.42
C LYS A 222 -15.21 -16.12 21.05
N GLN A 223 -16.15 -16.27 20.12
CA GLN A 223 -17.01 -15.20 19.61
C GLN A 223 -18.39 -15.79 19.30
N ASP A 224 -19.42 -15.09 19.77
CA ASP A 224 -20.81 -15.40 19.46
C ASP A 224 -21.29 -14.59 18.25
N ALA A 225 -22.36 -15.05 17.61
CA ALA A 225 -22.96 -14.35 16.47
C ALA A 225 -23.36 -12.90 16.83
N PRO A 226 -23.24 -11.91 15.91
CA PRO A 226 -22.97 -12.06 14.47
C PRO A 226 -21.49 -12.32 14.16
N CYS A 227 -21.26 -13.40 13.43
CA CYS A 227 -19.92 -13.82 13.04
C CYS A 227 -19.35 -12.93 11.92
N PRO A 228 -18.04 -12.67 11.88
CA PRO A 228 -17.42 -11.89 10.79
C PRO A 228 -17.40 -12.66 9.46
N ARG A 229 -17.29 -11.94 8.32
CA ARG A 229 -17.47 -12.48 6.95
C ARG A 229 -16.64 -13.73 6.62
N SER A 230 -15.48 -13.90 7.26
CA SER A 230 -14.54 -15.00 7.03
C SER A 230 -14.83 -16.25 7.86
N THR A 231 -15.90 -16.26 8.65
CA THR A 231 -16.23 -17.33 9.59
C THR A 231 -17.61 -17.90 9.30
N ALA A 232 -17.75 -19.20 9.58
CA ALA A 232 -19.02 -19.90 9.48
C ALA A 232 -19.81 -19.72 10.77
N GLU A 233 -21.08 -19.35 10.66
CA GLU A 233 -22.00 -19.33 11.79
C GLU A 233 -22.70 -20.69 11.92
N TYR A 234 -22.64 -21.28 13.12
CA TYR A 234 -23.33 -22.52 13.44
C TYR A 234 -23.76 -22.53 14.91
N GLN A 235 -25.06 -22.72 15.17
CA GLN A 235 -25.64 -22.73 16.52
C GLN A 235 -25.27 -21.48 17.36
N GLY A 236 -25.27 -20.29 16.73
CA GLY A 236 -24.94 -19.01 17.41
C GLY A 236 -23.46 -18.79 17.70
N LYS A 237 -22.58 -19.69 17.24
CA LYS A 237 -21.12 -19.62 17.43
C LYS A 237 -20.40 -19.46 16.10
N CYS A 238 -19.20 -18.91 16.15
CA CYS A 238 -18.36 -18.70 14.98
C CYS A 238 -17.28 -19.78 14.84
N TYR A 239 -17.11 -20.29 13.62
CA TYR A 239 -16.17 -21.36 13.29
C TYR A 239 -15.25 -20.99 12.14
N MET A 240 -14.00 -21.41 12.21
CA MET A 240 -13.04 -21.34 11.10
C MET A 240 -12.71 -22.74 10.56
N PRO A 241 -12.69 -22.94 9.23
CA PRO A 241 -12.35 -24.23 8.63
C PRO A 241 -10.84 -24.49 8.74
N VAL A 242 -10.47 -25.70 9.17
CA VAL A 242 -9.08 -26.14 9.20
C VAL A 242 -8.64 -26.54 7.79
N ARG A 243 -7.48 -26.08 7.31
CA ARG A 243 -6.93 -26.48 6.00
C ARG A 243 -6.15 -27.79 6.11
N ASN A 244 -6.13 -28.57 5.04
CA ASN A 244 -5.20 -29.70 4.95
C ASN A 244 -3.74 -29.23 5.08
N PRO A 245 -2.87 -30.02 5.74
CA PRO A 245 -1.44 -29.75 5.72
C PRO A 245 -0.92 -29.81 4.27
N PRO A 246 0.12 -29.02 3.93
CA PRO A 246 0.76 -29.13 2.63
C PRO A 246 1.29 -30.57 2.42
N PRO A 247 1.26 -31.08 1.17
CA PRO A 247 1.78 -32.41 0.88
C PRO A 247 3.27 -32.48 1.25
N GLU A 248 3.69 -33.62 1.81
CA GLU A 248 5.10 -33.83 2.14
C GLU A 248 5.96 -33.79 0.87
N PRO A 249 7.14 -33.13 0.93
CA PRO A 249 8.07 -33.13 -0.18
C PRO A 249 8.53 -34.56 -0.47
N ARG A 250 8.21 -35.07 -1.65
CA ARG A 250 8.73 -36.37 -2.11
C ARG A 250 10.13 -36.16 -2.66
N SER A 251 11.14 -36.69 -1.98
CA SER A 251 12.48 -36.81 -2.55
C SER A 251 12.42 -37.71 -3.78
N LEU A 252 12.92 -37.23 -4.91
CA LEU A 252 13.18 -38.07 -6.07
C LEU A 252 14.37 -38.98 -5.71
N GLN A 253 14.14 -40.28 -5.58
CA GLN A 253 15.24 -41.24 -5.50
C GLN A 253 15.95 -41.29 -6.87
N PRO A 254 17.30 -41.31 -6.87
CA PRO A 254 18.11 -41.30 -8.10
C PRO A 254 18.02 -42.61 -8.89
#